data_AF-A0A7D5V2Q5-F1
#
_entry.id   AF-A0A7D5V2Q5-F1
#
_cell.length_a   1.000
_cell.length_b   1.000
_cell.length_c   1.000
_cell.angle_alpha   90.00
_cell.angle_beta   90.00
_cell.angle_gamma   90.00
#
_symmetry.space_group_name_H-M   'P 1'
#
loop_
_entity.id
_entity.type
_entity.pdbx_description
1 polymer ?
#
loop_
_entity_poly.entity_id
_entity_poly.type
_entity_poly.pdbx_seq_one_letter_code
_entity_poly.pdbx_strand_id
1 'polypeptide(L)'
;MAGTATWAIEASPRVHELLKHLHTASASQEKSLSQVWFYLKTIIGFYIRKAAWPKAADDHMRHKFVSLEQDKCQFMYLLARSLGAKNIIKAGTSFGVSTIYLALAVGQNARDARVMGMRATGKVVATEKEATKAAKTMDYWMQAGDEVEPWIEMREGDLRETLQVTEGMPEHVDMLLLDRNLDSDGAAGHPERSAATVQGSYDPGG
;
A
#
# COMPACT_ATOMS: atom_id res chain seq x y z
N MET A 1 -17.70 -20.08 31.19
CA MET A 1 -16.90 -20.17 29.95
C MET A 1 -17.25 -18.97 29.09
N ALA A 2 -16.39 -17.94 29.08
CA ALA A 2 -16.62 -16.75 28.28
C ALA A 2 -16.33 -17.08 26.82
N GLY A 3 -17.33 -16.90 25.95
CA GLY A 3 -17.18 -17.11 24.52
C GLY A 3 -16.03 -16.26 23.99
N THR A 4 -15.06 -16.91 23.34
CA THR A 4 -14.00 -16.24 22.61
C THR A 4 -14.67 -15.49 21.46
N ALA A 5 -14.72 -14.15 21.55
CA ALA A 5 -15.03 -13.33 20.40
C ALA A 5 -14.06 -13.75 19.30
N THR A 6 -14.56 -14.39 18.25
CA THR A 6 -13.75 -14.85 17.13
C THR A 6 -13.34 -13.61 16.38
N TRP A 7 -12.13 -13.12 16.66
CA TRP A 7 -11.54 -12.09 15.82
C TRP A 7 -11.48 -12.64 14.40
N ALA A 8 -11.84 -11.83 13.39
CA ALA A 8 -11.75 -12.23 11.99
C ALA A 8 -10.32 -12.57 11.54
N ILE A 9 -9.33 -12.26 12.39
CA ILE A 9 -7.90 -12.45 12.18
C ILE A 9 -7.39 -13.37 13.29
N GLU A 10 -6.69 -14.43 12.91
CA GLU A 10 -5.98 -15.28 13.86
C GLU A 10 -4.61 -14.64 14.16
N ALA A 11 -4.41 -14.13 15.38
CA ALA A 11 -3.14 -13.57 15.83
C ALA A 11 -3.03 -13.59 17.36
N SER A 12 -1.83 -13.37 17.90
CA SER A 12 -1.66 -13.24 19.35
C SER A 12 -2.37 -12.00 19.94
N PRO A 13 -2.66 -11.99 21.25
CA PRO A 13 -3.22 -10.82 21.93
C PRO A 13 -2.37 -9.55 21.76
N ARG A 14 -1.03 -9.70 21.73
CA ARG A 14 -0.08 -8.59 21.48
C ARG A 14 -0.38 -7.91 20.15
N VAL A 15 -0.53 -8.70 19.09
CA VAL A 15 -0.80 -8.17 17.74
C VAL A 15 -2.18 -7.53 17.69
N HIS A 16 -3.19 -8.13 18.33
CA HIS A 16 -4.53 -7.53 18.41
C HIS A 16 -4.55 -6.18 19.14
N GLU A 17 -3.85 -6.06 20.27
CA GLU A 17 -3.72 -4.79 21.00
C GLU A 17 -3.00 -3.73 20.19
N LEU A 18 -1.91 -4.10 19.51
CA LEU A 18 -1.18 -3.21 18.63
C LEU A 18 -2.06 -2.72 17.47
N LEU A 19 -2.76 -3.62 16.77
CA LEU A 19 -3.66 -3.25 15.68
C LEU A 19 -4.77 -2.32 16.16
N LYS A 20 -5.35 -2.57 17.34
CA LYS A 20 -6.35 -1.68 17.95
C LYS A 20 -5.77 -0.30 18.22
N HIS A 21 -4.56 -0.22 18.77
CA HIS A 21 -3.86 1.04 19.01
C HIS A 21 -3.63 1.80 17.68
N LEU A 22 -3.06 1.13 16.68
CA LEU A 22 -2.71 1.74 15.40
C LEU A 22 -3.94 2.24 14.63
N HIS A 23 -5.04 1.48 14.63
CA HIS A 23 -6.31 1.92 14.04
C HIS A 23 -6.93 3.10 14.79
N THR A 24 -6.84 3.12 16.12
CA THR A 24 -7.32 4.27 16.92
C THR A 24 -6.47 5.52 16.63
N ALA A 25 -5.15 5.36 16.56
CA ALA A 25 -4.22 6.43 16.21
C ALA A 25 -4.52 6.97 14.80
N SER A 26 -4.79 6.12 13.82
CA SER A 26 -5.23 6.55 12.47
C SER A 26 -6.55 7.31 12.50
N ALA A 27 -7.59 6.75 13.12
CA ALA A 27 -8.93 7.34 13.15
C ALA A 27 -8.99 8.70 13.87
N SER A 28 -8.15 8.90 14.89
CA SER A 28 -8.04 10.19 15.58
C SER A 28 -7.44 11.30 14.71
N GLN A 29 -6.55 10.94 13.77
CA GLN A 29 -5.96 11.89 12.83
C GLN A 29 -6.88 12.22 11.64
N GLU A 30 -7.79 11.30 11.28
CA GLU A 30 -8.80 11.51 10.23
C GLU A 30 -9.94 12.47 10.67
N LYS A 31 -10.28 12.49 11.97
CA LYS A 31 -11.47 13.21 12.51
C LYS A 31 -11.32 14.71 12.76
N SER A 32 -10.22 15.35 12.35
CA SER A 32 -10.13 16.82 12.44
C SER A 32 -11.23 17.49 11.59
N LEU A 33 -12.22 18.14 12.20
CA LEU A 33 -13.42 18.67 11.51
C LEU A 33 -13.11 19.67 10.39
N SER A 34 -12.00 20.40 10.47
CA SER A 34 -11.53 21.30 9.41
C SER A 34 -11.08 20.56 8.14
N GLN A 35 -10.69 19.30 8.29
CA GLN A 35 -10.17 18.44 7.24
C GLN A 35 -11.30 17.83 6.41
N VAL A 36 -12.32 17.26 7.04
CA VAL A 36 -13.52 16.73 6.35
C VAL A 36 -14.20 17.84 5.54
N TRP A 37 -14.28 19.05 6.09
CA TRP A 37 -14.84 20.21 5.39
C TRP A 37 -13.97 20.67 4.20
N PHE A 38 -12.64 20.64 4.33
CA PHE A 38 -11.71 20.93 3.23
C PHE A 38 -11.79 19.87 2.11
N TYR A 39 -11.87 18.59 2.46
CA TYR A 39 -12.03 17.48 1.51
C TYR A 39 -13.34 17.56 0.74
N LEU A 40 -14.45 17.76 1.45
CA LEU A 40 -15.77 17.91 0.84
C LEU A 40 -15.78 19.11 -0.13
N LYS A 41 -15.19 20.25 0.27
CA LYS A 41 -15.08 21.44 -0.56
C LYS A 41 -14.23 21.22 -1.82
N THR A 42 -13.15 20.43 -1.71
CA THR A 42 -12.23 20.15 -2.82
C THR A 42 -12.83 19.15 -3.81
N ILE A 43 -13.48 18.09 -3.32
CA ILE A 43 -14.18 17.10 -4.15
C ILE A 43 -15.37 17.75 -4.90
N ILE A 44 -16.15 18.59 -4.20
CA ILE A 44 -17.22 19.39 -4.84
C ILE A 44 -16.63 20.33 -5.90
N GLY A 45 -15.53 21.01 -5.61
CA GLY A 45 -14.85 21.90 -6.57
C GLY A 45 -14.33 21.18 -7.82
N PHE A 46 -13.84 19.95 -7.67
CA PHE A 46 -13.30 19.15 -8.77
C PHE A 46 -14.41 18.56 -9.66
N TYR A 47 -15.40 17.89 -9.05
CA TYR A 47 -16.45 17.20 -9.81
C TYR A 47 -17.56 18.12 -10.30
N ILE A 48 -17.95 19.14 -9.52
CA ILE A 48 -19.06 20.04 -9.89
C ILE A 48 -18.54 21.28 -10.64
N ARG A 49 -17.31 21.73 -10.34
CA ARG A 49 -16.76 23.00 -10.85
C ARG A 49 -15.57 22.86 -11.81
N LYS A 50 -15.15 21.64 -12.15
CA LYS A 50 -13.97 21.34 -13.01
C LYS A 50 -12.72 22.17 -12.65
N ALA A 51 -12.51 22.45 -11.37
CA ALA A 51 -11.33 23.20 -10.93
C ALA A 51 -10.07 22.31 -10.94
N ALA A 52 -8.93 22.87 -11.32
CA ALA A 52 -7.63 22.19 -11.26
C ALA A 52 -7.28 21.80 -9.80
N TRP A 53 -6.75 20.60 -9.60
CA TRP A 53 -6.37 20.10 -8.29
C TRP A 53 -5.20 20.93 -7.71
N PRO A 54 -5.34 21.58 -6.53
CA PRO A 54 -4.28 22.44 -6.01
C PRO A 54 -3.06 21.64 -5.53
N LYS A 55 -1.83 22.05 -5.87
CA LYS A 55 -0.59 21.48 -5.32
C LYS A 55 -0.53 21.52 -3.78
N ALA A 56 -1.13 22.55 -3.17
CA ALA A 56 -1.24 22.65 -1.71
C ALA A 56 -2.13 21.55 -1.10
N ALA A 57 -3.10 21.02 -1.86
CA ALA A 57 -3.86 19.85 -1.44
C ALA A 57 -2.98 18.59 -1.51
N ASP A 58 -2.10 18.49 -2.51
CA ASP A 58 -1.14 17.39 -2.66
C ASP A 58 -0.15 17.31 -1.49
N ASP A 59 0.50 18.42 -1.13
CA ASP A 59 1.41 18.48 0.04
C ASP A 59 0.66 18.23 1.36
N HIS A 60 -0.60 18.69 1.46
CA HIS A 60 -1.44 18.43 2.62
C HIS A 60 -1.92 16.97 2.71
N MET A 61 -2.05 16.28 1.57
CA MET A 61 -2.42 14.86 1.49
C MET A 61 -1.23 13.94 1.74
N ARG A 62 -0.01 14.30 1.30
CA ARG A 62 1.21 13.52 1.49
C ARG A 62 1.50 13.21 2.96
N HIS A 63 1.16 14.13 3.87
CA HIS A 63 1.41 13.97 5.30
C HIS A 63 0.31 13.26 6.10
N LYS A 64 -0.77 12.82 5.46
CA LYS A 64 -1.94 12.28 6.18
C LYS A 64 -2.02 10.77 6.08
N PHE A 65 -2.26 10.13 7.22
CA PHE A 65 -2.58 8.70 7.34
C PHE A 65 -3.77 8.38 6.43
N VAL A 66 -3.51 7.97 5.20
CA VAL A 66 -4.44 7.15 4.42
C VAL A 66 -3.94 5.74 4.63
N SER A 67 -4.20 5.18 5.81
CA SER A 67 -4.10 3.73 5.97
C SER A 67 -5.44 3.13 5.61
N LEU A 68 -5.42 1.99 4.94
CA LEU A 68 -6.62 1.19 4.73
C LEU A 68 -7.38 1.04 6.05
N GLU A 69 -8.68 1.30 6.00
CA GLU A 69 -9.58 1.10 7.14
C GLU A 69 -9.48 -0.35 7.65
N GLN A 70 -9.82 -0.54 8.93
CA GLN A 70 -9.64 -1.82 9.62
C GLN A 70 -10.34 -2.98 8.89
N ASP A 71 -11.55 -2.76 8.39
CA ASP A 71 -12.34 -3.74 7.65
C ASP A 71 -11.68 -4.12 6.32
N LYS A 72 -11.12 -3.15 5.57
CA LYS A 72 -10.36 -3.41 4.34
C LYS A 72 -9.10 -4.20 4.63
N CYS A 73 -8.40 -3.89 5.72
CA CYS A 73 -7.24 -4.67 6.15
C CYS A 73 -7.62 -6.13 6.48
N GLN A 74 -8.76 -6.33 7.17
CA GLN A 74 -9.27 -7.66 7.48
C GLN A 74 -9.64 -8.44 6.21
N PHE A 75 -10.29 -7.78 5.26
CA PHE A 75 -10.60 -8.36 3.96
C PHE A 75 -9.33 -8.79 3.21
N MET A 76 -8.29 -7.94 3.17
CA MET A 76 -7.03 -8.28 2.52
C MET A 76 -6.32 -9.47 3.18
N TYR A 77 -6.37 -9.59 4.51
CA TYR A 77 -5.87 -10.77 5.21
C TYR A 77 -6.60 -12.03 4.79
N LEU A 78 -7.95 -12.02 4.80
CA LEU A 78 -8.75 -13.17 4.43
C LEU A 78 -8.54 -13.55 2.95
N LEU A 79 -8.42 -12.56 2.07
CA LEU A 79 -8.10 -12.76 0.66
C LEU A 79 -6.74 -13.46 0.51
N ALA A 80 -5.68 -12.94 1.15
CA ALA A 80 -4.35 -13.54 1.10
C ALA A 80 -4.31 -14.96 1.68
N ARG A 81 -5.08 -15.23 2.75
CA ARG A 81 -5.24 -16.58 3.31
C ARG A 81 -5.95 -17.51 2.32
N SER A 82 -7.03 -17.05 1.70
CA SER A 82 -7.81 -17.85 0.73
C SER A 82 -7.01 -18.23 -0.52
N LEU A 83 -6.10 -17.36 -0.95
CA LEU A 83 -5.22 -17.60 -2.10
C LEU A 83 -4.01 -18.47 -1.75
N GLY A 84 -3.73 -18.72 -0.47
CA GLY A 84 -2.46 -19.33 -0.05
C GLY A 84 -1.24 -18.47 -0.41
N ALA A 85 -1.43 -17.15 -0.53
CA ALA A 85 -0.41 -16.20 -0.95
C ALA A 85 0.79 -16.18 0.02
N LYS A 86 1.99 -16.40 -0.51
CA LYS A 86 3.24 -16.42 0.25
C LYS A 86 4.17 -15.29 -0.18
N ASN A 87 4.07 -14.80 -1.41
CA ASN A 87 4.90 -13.74 -1.94
C ASN A 87 4.03 -12.56 -2.34
N ILE A 88 4.08 -11.49 -1.54
CA ILE A 88 3.22 -10.32 -1.74
C ILE A 88 4.10 -9.09 -1.93
N ILE A 89 3.75 -8.26 -2.91
CA ILE A 89 4.35 -6.93 -3.08
C ILE A 89 3.34 -5.89 -2.61
N LYS A 90 3.81 -4.92 -1.83
CA LYS A 90 3.04 -3.74 -1.46
C LYS A 90 3.78 -2.48 -1.92
N ALA A 91 3.22 -1.84 -2.95
CA ALA A 91 3.73 -0.59 -3.49
C ALA A 91 3.10 0.59 -2.74
N GLY A 92 3.89 1.17 -1.84
CA GLY A 92 3.52 2.29 -0.98
C GLY A 92 3.03 1.82 0.38
N THR A 93 3.78 2.17 1.43
CA THR A 93 3.60 1.60 2.76
C THR A 93 3.22 2.66 3.78
N SER A 94 2.14 3.42 3.52
CA SER A 94 1.59 4.48 4.40
C SER A 94 2.20 4.56 5.82
N PHE A 95 1.58 3.92 6.82
CA PHE A 95 2.15 3.75 8.17
C PHE A 95 2.23 2.27 8.57
N GLY A 96 2.39 1.38 7.60
CA GLY A 96 2.67 -0.04 7.88
C GLY A 96 1.52 -0.91 8.39
N VAL A 97 0.39 -0.36 8.80
CA VAL A 97 -0.70 -1.12 9.46
C VAL A 97 -1.21 -2.25 8.57
N SER A 98 -1.60 -1.98 7.32
CA SER A 98 -2.06 -3.03 6.41
C SER A 98 -0.96 -4.05 6.06
N THR A 99 0.32 -3.71 6.20
CA THR A 99 1.42 -4.66 6.00
C THR A 99 1.45 -5.72 7.10
N ILE A 100 1.07 -5.38 8.33
CA ILE A 100 0.94 -6.34 9.44
C ILE A 100 -0.03 -7.47 9.08
N TYR A 101 -1.18 -7.10 8.50
CA TYR A 101 -2.19 -8.07 8.04
C TYR A 101 -1.66 -8.99 6.93
N LEU A 102 -0.96 -8.43 5.94
CA LEU A 102 -0.38 -9.22 4.85
C LEU A 102 0.71 -10.17 5.37
N ALA A 103 1.55 -9.71 6.28
CA ALA A 103 2.63 -10.49 6.87
C ALA A 103 2.09 -11.66 7.72
N LEU A 104 1.04 -11.42 8.51
CA LEU A 104 0.34 -12.49 9.23
C LEU A 104 -0.16 -13.57 8.25
N ALA A 105 -0.83 -13.16 7.17
CA ALA A 105 -1.36 -14.10 6.18
C ALA A 105 -0.25 -14.92 5.51
N VAL A 106 0.82 -14.26 5.08
CA VAL A 106 2.00 -14.90 4.48
C VAL A 106 2.65 -15.89 5.43
N GLY A 107 2.88 -15.48 6.68
CA GLY A 107 3.53 -16.32 7.67
C GLY A 107 2.71 -17.56 8.00
N GLN A 108 1.39 -17.42 8.11
CA GLN A 108 0.47 -18.53 8.31
C GLN A 108 0.43 -19.46 7.10
N ASN A 109 0.29 -18.92 5.88
CA ASN A 109 0.32 -19.71 4.65
C ASN A 109 1.62 -20.51 4.50
N ALA A 110 2.76 -19.90 4.83
CA ALA A 110 4.05 -20.57 4.79
C ALA A 110 4.17 -21.66 5.86
N ARG A 111 3.66 -21.44 7.08
CA ARG A 111 3.62 -22.44 8.15
C ARG A 111 2.72 -23.62 7.79
N ASP A 112 1.50 -23.36 7.31
CA ASP A 112 0.55 -24.39 6.90
C ASP A 112 1.13 -25.28 5.80
N ALA A 113 1.76 -24.66 4.79
CA ALA A 113 2.43 -25.39 3.73
C ALA A 113 3.56 -26.30 4.25
N ARG A 114 4.34 -25.85 5.24
CA ARG A 114 5.38 -26.67 5.90
C ARG A 114 4.79 -27.83 6.69
N VAL A 115 3.67 -27.63 7.38
CA VAL A 115 2.94 -28.70 8.09
C VAL A 115 2.45 -29.77 7.09
N MET A 116 2.08 -29.37 5.88
CA MET A 116 1.73 -30.28 4.78
C MET A 116 2.95 -30.94 4.11
N GLY A 117 4.16 -30.75 4.63
CA GLY A 117 5.39 -31.35 4.10
C GLY A 117 5.99 -30.63 2.89
N MET A 118 5.48 -29.46 2.51
CA MET A 118 6.05 -28.66 1.43
C MET A 118 7.19 -27.78 1.93
N ARG A 119 8.26 -27.66 1.14
CA ARG A 119 9.28 -26.63 1.37
C ARG A 119 8.69 -25.28 0.97
N ALA A 120 8.31 -24.47 1.97
CA ALA A 120 7.70 -23.17 1.75
C ALA A 120 8.46 -22.03 2.42
N THR A 121 8.67 -20.95 1.68
CA THR A 121 9.09 -19.62 2.16
C THR A 121 7.97 -18.63 1.86
N GLY A 122 8.08 -17.44 2.42
CA GLY A 122 7.14 -16.35 2.13
C GLY A 122 7.76 -15.02 2.51
N LYS A 123 7.32 -13.95 1.85
CA LYS A 123 7.78 -12.59 2.07
C LYS A 123 6.74 -11.58 1.60
N VAL A 124 6.65 -10.48 2.32
CA VAL A 124 6.00 -9.24 1.92
C VAL A 124 7.09 -8.22 1.60
N VAL A 125 7.22 -7.83 0.33
CA VAL A 125 8.10 -6.72 -0.06
C VAL A 125 7.29 -5.43 0.02
N ALA A 126 7.65 -4.56 0.96
CA ALA A 126 6.93 -3.31 1.22
C ALA A 126 7.84 -2.12 0.93
N THR A 127 7.35 -1.15 0.15
CA THR A 127 8.15 0.00 -0.28
C THR A 127 7.67 1.31 0.35
N GLU A 128 8.57 2.15 0.84
CA GLU A 128 8.23 3.48 1.38
C GLU A 128 9.24 4.53 0.92
N LYS A 129 8.77 5.67 0.42
CA LYS A 129 9.62 6.74 -0.11
C LYS A 129 10.12 7.67 0.99
N GLU A 130 9.32 7.89 2.04
CA GLU A 130 9.68 8.77 3.14
C GLU A 130 10.38 8.01 4.28
N ALA A 131 11.68 8.25 4.46
CA ALA A 131 12.52 7.61 5.48
C ALA A 131 11.92 7.63 6.90
N THR A 132 11.33 8.76 7.28
CA THR A 132 10.72 8.93 8.62
C THR A 132 9.49 8.04 8.81
N LYS A 133 8.71 7.82 7.76
CA LYS A 133 7.57 6.88 7.77
C LYS A 133 8.04 5.44 7.72
N ALA A 134 9.10 5.15 6.95
CA ALA A 134 9.72 3.83 6.91
C ALA A 134 10.21 3.41 8.30
N ALA A 135 10.98 4.26 8.98
CA ALA A 135 11.48 4.01 10.32
C ALA A 135 10.34 3.76 11.35
N LYS A 136 9.30 4.59 11.32
CA LYS A 136 8.14 4.43 12.22
C LYS A 136 7.37 3.14 11.94
N THR A 137 7.24 2.79 10.67
CA THR A 137 6.59 1.56 10.23
C THR A 137 7.36 0.32 10.68
N MET A 138 8.69 0.34 10.57
CA MET A 138 9.55 -0.74 11.05
C MET A 138 9.43 -0.93 12.56
N ASP A 139 9.35 0.17 13.33
CA ASP A 139 9.11 0.11 14.77
C ASP A 139 7.78 -0.60 15.10
N TYR A 140 6.70 -0.31 14.37
CA TYR A 140 5.43 -1.01 14.53
C TYR A 140 5.52 -2.50 14.22
N TRP A 141 6.27 -2.89 13.18
CA TRP A 141 6.45 -4.30 12.85
C TRP A 141 7.26 -5.03 13.91
N MET A 142 8.32 -4.40 14.42
CA MET A 142 9.11 -4.92 15.54
C MET A 142 8.25 -5.13 16.79
N GLN A 143 7.35 -4.18 17.11
CA GLN A 143 6.39 -4.32 18.21
C GLN A 143 5.40 -5.48 17.99
N ALA A 144 5.02 -5.75 16.73
CA ALA A 144 4.15 -6.88 16.39
C ALA A 144 4.83 -8.24 16.61
N GLY A 145 6.17 -8.27 16.49
CA GLY A 145 7.02 -9.39 16.85
C GLY A 145 7.13 -10.48 15.77
N ASP A 146 7.50 -11.68 16.21
CA ASP A 146 7.89 -12.85 15.42
C ASP A 146 6.79 -13.43 14.49
N GLU A 147 5.54 -13.08 14.75
CA GLU A 147 4.42 -13.42 13.88
C GLU A 147 4.40 -12.58 12.60
N VAL A 148 5.07 -11.43 12.60
CA VAL A 148 4.89 -10.36 11.60
C VAL A 148 6.23 -9.94 11.01
N GLU A 149 7.14 -9.42 11.83
CA GLU A 149 8.38 -8.77 11.39
C GLU A 149 9.24 -9.66 10.46
N PRO A 150 9.45 -10.96 10.74
CA PRO A 150 10.34 -11.79 9.91
C PRO A 150 9.83 -12.02 8.48
N TRP A 151 8.56 -11.72 8.21
CA TRP A 151 7.93 -11.91 6.91
C TRP A 151 8.00 -10.67 6.04
N ILE A 152 8.56 -9.56 6.52
CA ILE A 152 8.52 -8.28 5.83
C ILE A 152 9.92 -7.84 5.42
N GLU A 153 10.06 -7.40 4.18
CA GLU A 153 11.23 -6.69 3.68
C GLU A 153 10.85 -5.24 3.39
N MET A 154 11.43 -4.29 4.13
CA MET A 154 11.30 -2.87 3.84
C MET A 154 12.27 -2.47 2.74
N ARG A 155 11.77 -1.81 1.70
CA ARG A 155 12.57 -1.13 0.68
C ARG A 155 12.29 0.36 0.71
N GLU A 156 13.24 1.12 1.22
CA GLU A 156 13.15 2.58 1.24
C GLU A 156 13.56 3.17 -0.12
N GLY A 157 12.77 4.09 -0.67
CA GLY A 157 13.09 4.81 -1.91
C GLY A 157 11.94 4.92 -2.91
N ASP A 158 12.26 5.32 -4.14
CA ASP A 158 11.28 5.42 -5.22
C ASP A 158 10.76 4.03 -5.64
N LEU A 159 9.47 3.91 -5.94
CA LEU A 159 8.85 2.65 -6.37
C LEU A 159 9.50 2.11 -7.64
N ARG A 160 9.89 2.99 -8.57
CA ARG A 160 10.49 2.61 -9.86
C ARG A 160 11.90 2.03 -9.71
N GLU A 161 12.54 2.33 -8.60
CA GLU A 161 13.89 1.83 -8.26
C GLU A 161 13.78 0.59 -7.37
N THR A 162 12.96 0.67 -6.32
CA THR A 162 12.82 -0.38 -5.30
C THR A 162 12.12 -1.65 -5.79
N LEU A 163 11.28 -1.56 -6.84
CA LEU A 163 10.58 -2.71 -7.42
C LEU A 163 11.26 -3.27 -8.69
N GLN A 164 12.47 -2.82 -9.03
CA GLN A 164 13.23 -3.47 -10.09
C GLN A 164 13.44 -4.95 -9.75
N VAL A 165 13.41 -5.82 -10.77
CA VAL A 165 13.64 -7.26 -10.61
C VAL A 165 15.13 -7.51 -10.37
N THR A 166 15.55 -7.23 -9.15
CA THR A 166 16.91 -7.38 -8.63
C THR A 166 16.94 -8.46 -7.54
N GLU A 167 18.13 -8.72 -7.02
CA GLU A 167 18.34 -9.71 -5.95
C GLU A 167 17.38 -9.49 -4.76
N GLY A 168 16.80 -10.58 -4.26
CA GLY A 168 15.85 -10.55 -3.14
C GLY A 168 14.36 -10.46 -3.52
N MET A 169 14.03 -10.18 -4.79
CA MET A 169 12.65 -10.27 -5.27
C MET A 169 12.16 -11.73 -5.34
N PRO A 170 10.90 -12.02 -4.99
CA PRO A 170 10.32 -13.34 -5.18
C PRO A 170 10.27 -13.72 -6.67
N GLU A 171 10.58 -14.99 -6.98
CA GLU A 171 10.43 -15.54 -8.35
C GLU A 171 8.98 -15.49 -8.84
N HIS A 172 8.03 -15.65 -7.90
CA HIS A 172 6.60 -15.61 -8.16
C HIS A 172 5.93 -14.64 -7.20
N VAL A 173 5.05 -13.78 -7.73
CA VAL A 173 4.24 -12.85 -6.95
C VAL A 173 2.80 -13.33 -6.96
N ASP A 174 2.27 -13.64 -5.78
CA ASP A 174 0.90 -14.13 -5.62
C ASP A 174 -0.10 -12.97 -5.53
N MET A 175 0.34 -11.81 -5.03
CA MET A 175 -0.51 -10.64 -4.87
C MET A 175 0.30 -9.34 -4.91
N LEU A 176 -0.29 -8.31 -5.52
CA LEU A 176 0.24 -6.95 -5.55
C LEU A 176 -0.82 -5.99 -4.96
N LEU A 177 -0.46 -5.25 -3.92
CA LEU A 177 -1.28 -4.17 -3.39
C LEU A 177 -0.69 -2.82 -3.81
N LEU A 178 -1.47 -2.06 -4.59
CA LEU A 178 -1.16 -0.70 -5.01
C LEU A 178 -1.94 0.29 -4.15
N ASP A 179 -1.27 0.93 -3.18
CA ASP A 179 -1.90 1.83 -2.21
C ASP A 179 -1.48 3.30 -2.42
N ARG A 180 -0.95 3.62 -3.61
CA ARG A 180 -0.60 4.98 -4.03
C ARG A 180 -0.99 5.23 -5.48
N ASN A 181 -1.19 6.51 -5.80
CA ASN A 181 -1.31 6.96 -7.18
C ASN A 181 0.07 6.87 -7.86
N LEU A 182 0.17 6.16 -8.98
CA LEU A 182 1.42 5.96 -9.73
C LEU A 182 1.78 7.18 -10.61
N ASP A 183 0.82 8.08 -10.83
CA ASP A 183 0.89 9.16 -11.84
C ASP A 183 1.42 10.49 -11.30
N SER A 184 1.64 10.65 -9.99
CA SER A 184 2.04 11.95 -9.42
C SER A 184 3.44 12.41 -9.83
N ASP A 185 4.26 11.50 -10.37
CA ASP A 185 5.70 11.72 -10.57
C ASP A 185 6.11 11.73 -12.05
N GLY A 186 5.18 11.92 -13.01
CA GLY A 186 5.47 11.77 -14.45
C GLY A 186 4.85 12.74 -15.46
N ALA A 187 3.96 13.65 -15.07
CA ALA A 187 3.33 14.59 -16.03
C ALA A 187 4.05 15.96 -16.12
N ALA A 188 5.35 16.01 -15.88
CA ALA A 188 6.18 17.16 -16.23
C ALA A 188 6.98 16.82 -17.50
N GLY A 189 6.43 17.21 -18.66
CA GLY A 189 7.19 17.31 -19.90
C GLY A 189 7.17 16.06 -20.80
N HIS A 190 6.00 15.71 -21.35
CA HIS A 190 6.01 15.29 -22.75
C HIS A 190 5.90 16.57 -23.59
N PRO A 191 6.92 16.96 -24.38
CA PRO A 191 6.68 17.96 -25.40
C PRO A 191 5.61 17.38 -26.32
N GLU A 192 4.55 18.16 -26.56
CA GLU A 192 3.60 17.89 -27.62
C GLU A 192 4.40 17.47 -28.86
N ARG A 193 4.22 16.23 -29.30
CA ARG A 193 4.58 15.88 -30.67
C ARG A 193 3.64 16.70 -31.53
N SER A 194 4.14 17.88 -31.93
CA SER A 194 3.63 18.64 -33.06
C SER A 194 3.26 17.64 -34.14
N ALA A 195 1.98 17.63 -34.49
CA ALA A 195 1.50 16.92 -35.65
C ALA A 195 2.31 17.45 -36.83
N ALA A 196 3.30 16.66 -37.27
CA ALA A 196 3.93 16.86 -38.55
C ALA A 196 2.82 16.79 -39.59
N THR A 197 2.37 17.97 -40.00
CA THR A 197 1.52 18.13 -41.16
C THR A 197 2.38 17.68 -42.33
N VAL A 198 2.22 16.42 -42.73
CA VAL A 198 2.69 15.96 -44.03
C VAL A 198 1.82 16.69 -45.05
N GLN A 199 2.27 17.86 -45.49
CA GLN A 199 1.84 18.42 -46.77
C GLN A 199 2.39 17.48 -47.84
N GLY A 200 1.57 16.50 -48.22
CA GLY A 200 1.79 15.76 -49.46
C GLY A 200 1.60 16.71 -50.62
N SER A 201 2.69 17.18 -51.20
CA SER A 201 2.68 17.75 -52.55
C SER A 201 2.41 16.61 -53.53
N TYR A 202 1.16 16.49 -53.95
CA TYR A 202 0.77 15.74 -55.13
C TYR A 202 1.31 16.48 -56.35
N ASP A 203 2.20 15.82 -57.10
CA ASP A 203 2.71 16.28 -58.40
C ASP A 203 2.04 15.48 -59.52
N PRO A 204 1.09 16.06 -60.28
CA PRO A 204 0.50 15.41 -61.43
C PRO A 204 1.21 15.84 -62.72
N GLY A 205 2.27 15.11 -63.06
CA GLY A 205 2.70 14.94 -64.45
C GLY A 205 3.87 15.81 -64.93
N GLY A 206 4.85 15.11 -65.52
CA GLY A 206 5.99 15.65 -66.24
C GLY A 206 7.06 14.59 -66.48
#